data_AF-A0A356FC58-F1
#
_entry.id   AF-A0A356FC58-F1
#
_cell.length_a   1.000
_cell.length_b   1.000
_cell.length_c   1.000
_cell.angle_alpha   90.00
_cell.angle_beta   90.00
_cell.angle_gamma   90.00
#
_symmetry.space_group_name_H-M   'P 1'
#
loop_
_entity.id
_entity.type
_entity.pdbx_description
1 polymer ?
#
loop_
_entity_poly.entity_id
_entity_poly.type
_entity_poly.pdbx_seq_one_letter_code
_entity_poly.pdbx_strand_id
1 'polypeptide(L)'
;MINIEEVTSYKLWLKNAVSGTWEQVAISENLPITYEAPGEGIHGFRVSVVLEGDREFLIPQGTEDAQVWFCVDNTPPVVKWTGAGKTF
;
A
#
# COMPACT_ATOMS: atom_id res chain seq x y z
N MET A 1 16.98 -15.29 -8.95
CA MET A 1 16.17 -15.85 -7.84
C MET A 1 16.72 -15.26 -6.56
N ILE A 2 15.87 -14.67 -5.72
CA ILE A 2 16.30 -14.03 -4.46
C ILE A 2 16.26 -15.10 -3.37
N ASN A 3 17.37 -15.28 -2.62
CA ASN A 3 17.38 -16.13 -1.44
C ASN A 3 16.72 -15.38 -0.28
N ILE A 4 15.57 -15.86 0.19
CA ILE A 4 14.82 -15.21 1.27
C ILE A 4 15.58 -15.24 2.60
N GLU A 5 16.45 -16.24 2.81
CA GLU A 5 17.25 -16.39 4.05
C GLU A 5 18.35 -15.33 4.15
N GLU A 6 18.73 -14.70 3.02
CA GLU A 6 19.73 -13.63 2.96
C GLU A 6 19.11 -12.23 3.05
N VAL A 7 17.78 -12.14 3.17
CA VAL A 7 17.07 -10.86 3.28
C VAL A 7 17.25 -10.29 4.67
N THR A 8 17.76 -9.07 4.76
CA THR A 8 17.99 -8.34 6.00
C THR A 8 16.84 -7.38 6.32
N SER A 9 16.20 -6.82 5.28
CA SER A 9 15.02 -5.97 5.45
C SER A 9 14.19 -5.88 4.18
N TYR A 10 13.01 -5.29 4.32
CA TYR A 10 12.02 -5.04 3.29
C TYR A 10 11.71 -3.55 3.27
N LYS A 11 11.55 -2.96 2.08
CA LYS A 11 11.02 -1.59 1.96
C LYS A 11 9.67 -1.61 1.27
N LEU A 12 8.72 -0.88 1.84
CA LEU A 12 7.41 -0.66 1.25
C LEU A 12 7.45 0.60 0.40
N TRP A 13 7.03 0.46 -0.86
CA TRP A 13 6.89 1.55 -1.80
C TRP A 13 5.42 1.81 -2.08
N LEU A 14 5.05 3.09 -2.07
CA LEU A 14 3.73 3.61 -2.42
C LEU A 14 3.80 4.27 -3.79
N LYS A 15 2.87 3.91 -4.67
CA LYS A 15 2.65 4.57 -5.95
C LYS A 15 1.56 5.62 -5.78
N ASN A 16 1.89 6.86 -6.10
CA ASN A 16 0.88 7.91 -6.23
C ASN A 16 0.03 7.64 -7.47
N ALA A 17 -1.28 7.45 -7.29
CA ALA A 17 -2.20 7.11 -8.38
C ALA A 17 -2.36 8.23 -9.42
N VAL A 18 -2.09 9.49 -9.06
CA VAL A 18 -2.25 10.66 -9.94
C VAL A 18 -0.96 10.96 -10.70
N SER A 19 0.16 11.10 -10.00
CA SER A 19 1.47 11.42 -10.63
C SER A 19 2.18 10.20 -11.18
N GLY A 20 1.79 8.98 -10.76
CA GLY A 20 2.45 7.72 -11.11
C GLY A 20 3.82 7.52 -10.45
N THR A 21 4.25 8.45 -9.58
CA THR A 21 5.57 8.40 -8.93
C THR A 21 5.59 7.44 -7.75
N TRP A 22 6.76 6.87 -7.49
CA TRP A 22 7.01 5.97 -6.37
C TRP A 22 7.69 6.70 -5.20
N GLU A 23 7.26 6.40 -3.98
CA GLU A 23 7.82 6.90 -2.73
C GLU A 23 8.06 5.73 -1.77
N GLN A 24 9.21 5.70 -1.09
CA GLN A 24 9.50 4.72 -0.05
C GLN A 24 8.87 5.16 1.26
N VAL A 25 7.86 4.44 1.73
CA VAL A 25 7.03 4.86 2.87
C VAL A 25 7.29 4.08 4.16
N ALA A 26 7.92 2.91 4.09
CA ALA A 26 8.34 2.16 5.28
C ALA A 26 9.54 1.25 5.00
N ILE A 27 10.27 0.91 6.07
CA ILE A 27 11.31 -0.12 6.10
C ILE A 27 10.99 -1.04 7.29
N SER A 28 11.13 -2.35 7.11
CA SER A 28 10.93 -3.33 8.16
C SER A 28 11.92 -4.48 8.03
N GLU A 29 12.46 -4.95 9.14
CA GLU A 29 13.30 -6.16 9.19
C GLU A 29 12.45 -7.43 9.02
N ASN A 30 11.14 -7.36 9.28
CA ASN A 30 10.24 -8.51 9.29
C ASN A 30 8.94 -8.24 8.53
N LEU A 31 8.26 -9.32 8.15
CA LEU A 31 6.90 -9.29 7.60
C LEU A 31 5.88 -9.77 8.65
N PRO A 32 4.63 -9.26 8.62
CA PRO A 32 4.10 -8.25 7.70
C PRO A 32 4.60 -6.83 8.02
N ILE A 33 4.70 -5.97 6.97
CA ILE A 33 4.94 -4.53 7.15
C ILE A 33 3.62 -3.88 7.56
N THR A 34 3.61 -3.16 8.68
CA THR A 34 2.46 -2.35 9.08
C THR A 34 2.62 -0.93 8.53
N TYR A 35 1.60 -0.43 7.85
CA TYR A 35 1.59 0.90 7.25
C TYR A 35 0.20 1.51 7.37
N GLU A 36 0.14 2.76 7.82
CA GLU A 36 -1.08 3.55 7.83
C GLU A 36 -1.14 4.37 6.54
N ALA A 37 -2.19 4.15 5.74
CA ALA A 37 -2.40 4.90 4.51
C ALA A 37 -2.57 6.40 4.82
N PRO A 38 -2.09 7.32 3.95
CA PRO A 38 -2.08 8.75 4.22
C PRO A 38 -3.48 9.38 4.21
N GLY A 39 -4.50 8.62 3.78
CA GLY A 39 -5.90 9.03 3.74
C GLY A 39 -6.73 8.15 2.82
N GLU A 40 -7.96 8.61 2.54
CA GLU A 40 -8.84 8.01 1.55
C GLU A 40 -8.21 8.05 0.14
N GLY A 41 -8.55 7.07 -0.68
CA GLY A 41 -8.14 7.01 -2.07
C GLY A 41 -7.63 5.63 -2.51
N ILE A 42 -7.08 5.62 -3.72
CA ILE A 42 -6.50 4.43 -4.34
C ILE A 42 -4.98 4.47 -4.18
N HIS A 43 -4.43 3.44 -3.55
CA HIS A 43 -3.03 3.35 -3.19
C HIS A 43 -2.41 2.11 -3.80
N GLY A 44 -1.34 2.28 -4.57
CA GLY A 44 -0.60 1.18 -5.19
C GLY A 44 0.62 0.84 -4.36
N PHE A 45 0.89 -0.45 -4.12
CA PHE A 45 2.02 -0.87 -3.31
C PHE A 45 2.93 -1.85 -4.03
N ARG A 46 4.20 -1.83 -3.62
CA ARG A 46 5.21 -2.85 -3.93
C ARG A 46 6.18 -3.00 -2.77
N VAL A 47 6.73 -4.19 -2.61
CA VAL A 47 7.81 -4.45 -1.66
C VAL A 47 9.11 -4.70 -2.41
N SER A 48 10.16 -3.98 -2.03
CA SER A 48 11.54 -4.32 -2.37
C SER A 48 12.19 -5.06 -1.22
N VAL A 49 13.23 -5.84 -1.52
CA VAL A 49 13.98 -6.62 -0.54
C VAL A 49 15.42 -6.14 -0.51
N VAL A 50 15.98 -6.06 0.68
CA VAL A 50 17.37 -5.66 0.92
C VAL A 50 18.12 -6.89 1.42
N LEU A 51 19.23 -7.20 0.76
CA LEU A 51 20.16 -8.25 1.17
C LEU A 51 21.34 -7.64 1.94
N GLU A 52 22.19 -8.51 2.47
CA GLU A 52 23.46 -8.11 3.08
C GLU A 52 24.29 -7.20 2.14
N GLY A 53 24.89 -6.16 2.74
CA GLY A 53 25.63 -5.12 2.04
C GLY A 53 24.76 -4.07 1.36
N ASP A 54 23.54 -3.83 1.87
CA ASP A 54 22.58 -2.83 1.38
C ASP A 54 22.19 -2.99 -0.10
N ARG A 55 22.24 -4.23 -0.60
CA ARG A 55 21.87 -4.53 -1.98
C ARG A 55 20.36 -4.70 -2.08
N GLU A 56 19.70 -3.72 -2.68
CA GLU A 56 18.25 -3.71 -2.83
C GLU A 56 17.81 -4.26 -4.20
N PHE A 57 16.79 -5.11 -4.17
CA PHE A 57 16.18 -5.74 -5.34
C PHE A 57 14.70 -5.41 -5.42
N LEU A 58 14.16 -5.40 -6.65
CA LEU A 58 12.75 -5.12 -6.94
C LEU A 58 12.34 -3.67 -6.61
N ILE A 59 13.30 -2.74 -6.63
CA ILE A 59 13.02 -1.30 -6.55
C ILE A 59 12.09 -0.93 -7.72
N PRO A 60 10.88 -0.41 -7.46
CA PRO A 60 9.98 -0.01 -8.53
C PRO A 60 10.60 1.10 -9.39
N GLN A 61 10.37 1.04 -10.69
CA GLN A 61 10.88 2.02 -11.65
C GLN A 61 9.77 2.81 -12.33
N GLY A 62 9.93 4.13 -12.43
CA GLY A 62 9.16 5.01 -13.31
C GLY A 62 7.65 4.70 -13.34
N THR A 63 7.18 4.23 -14.50
CA THR A 63 5.77 3.96 -14.80
C THR A 63 5.30 2.54 -14.46
N GLU A 64 6.15 1.68 -13.91
CA GLU A 64 5.81 0.30 -13.55
C GLU A 64 4.53 0.24 -12.72
N ASP A 65 3.68 -0.74 -13.00
CA ASP A 65 2.43 -0.89 -12.27
C ASP A 65 2.66 -1.35 -10.84
N ALA A 66 1.70 -1.05 -9.97
CA ALA A 66 1.72 -1.56 -8.61
C ALA A 66 1.49 -3.08 -8.61
N GLN A 67 2.10 -3.76 -7.65
CA GLN A 67 1.87 -5.20 -7.47
C GLN A 67 0.48 -5.45 -6.88
N VAL A 68 0.00 -4.52 -6.06
CA VAL A 68 -1.34 -4.54 -5.48
C VAL A 68 -1.89 -3.13 -5.38
N TRP A 69 -3.19 -2.99 -5.62
CA TRP A 69 -3.92 -1.74 -5.45
C TRP A 69 -4.96 -1.92 -4.34
N PHE A 70 -4.97 -0.99 -3.38
CA PHE A 70 -5.97 -0.92 -2.32
C PHE A 70 -6.79 0.36 -2.44
N CYS A 71 -8.10 0.25 -2.23
CA CYS A 71 -8.97 1.39 -2.05
C CYS A 71 -9.25 1.57 -0.56
N VAL A 72 -8.97 2.75 -0.03
CA VAL A 72 -9.35 3.18 1.31
C VAL A 72 -10.51 4.13 1.16
N ASP A 73 -11.69 3.70 1.61
CA ASP A 73 -12.91 4.50 1.62
C ASP A 73 -13.46 4.48 3.05
N ASN A 74 -13.43 5.64 3.71
CA ASN A 74 -13.96 5.81 5.06
C ASN A 74 -15.35 6.47 5.03
N THR A 75 -15.99 6.57 3.86
CA THR A 75 -17.34 7.09 3.72
C THR A 75 -18.27 6.33 4.68
N PRO A 76 -18.85 6.99 5.68
CA PRO A 76 -19.75 6.32 6.61
C PRO A 76 -20.93 5.71 5.85
N PRO A 77 -21.41 4.51 6.24
CA PRO A 77 -22.58 3.94 5.60
C PRO A 77 -23.78 4.86 5.80
N VAL A 78 -24.44 5.24 4.71
CA VAL A 78 -25.69 6.01 4.77
C VAL A 78 -26.82 5.07 5.15
N VAL A 79 -27.24 5.11 6.42
CA VAL A 79 -28.40 4.35 6.90
C VAL A 79 -29.65 5.22 6.77
N LYS A 80 -30.60 4.82 5.92
CA LYS A 80 -31.93 5.43 5.83
C LYS A 80 -32.98 4.48 6.41
N TRP A 81 -33.68 4.91 7.45
CA TRP A 81 -34.82 4.19 7.98
C TRP A 81 -36.07 4.47 7.13
N THR A 82 -36.50 3.50 6.32
CA THR A 82 -37.78 3.56 5.60
C THR A 82 -38.86 2.84 6.40
N GLY A 83 -39.15 3.36 7.59
CA GLY A 83 -40.33 2.91 8.35
C GLY A 83 -41.60 3.32 7.61
N ALA A 84 -42.59 2.42 7.55
CA ALA A 84 -43.94 2.74 7.12
C ALA A 84 -44.66 3.61 8.17
N GLY A 85 -44.23 4.86 8.30
CA GLY A 85 -44.83 5.86 9.19
C GLY A 85 -45.54 6.91 8.35
N LYS A 86 -46.87 6.96 8.46
CA LYS A 86 -47.74 7.97 7.85
C LYS A 86 -47.18 9.39 8.09
N THR A 87 -47.15 10.20 7.04
CA THR A 87 -47.10 11.67 7.16
C THR A 87 -48.31 12.14 7.98
N PHE A 88 -48.04 12.86 9.06
CA PHE A 88 -49.04 13.70 9.75
C PHE A 88 -49.10 15.06 9.08
#